data_AF-A0A7C3XMX7-F1
#
_entry.id   AF-A0A7C3XMX7-F1
#
_cell.length_a   1.000
_cell.length_b   1.000
_cell.length_c   1.000
_cell.angle_alpha   90.00
_cell.angle_beta   90.00
_cell.angle_gamma   90.00
#
_symmetry.space_group_name_H-M   'P 1'
#
loop_
_entity.id
_entity.type
_entity.pdbx_description
1 polymer ?
#
loop_
_entity_poly.entity_id
_entity_poly.type
_entity_poly.pdbx_seq_one_letter_code
_entity_poly.pdbx_strand_id
1 'polypeptide(L)'
;MGVINDSGEQFLHKYLNNAAPTGFESSGQHIWLDYIRPFIDTYYTDTYGTAVAIINPDAPYKVVIEAHADEISWFVNYITKEGYIYVRRNGGSDTMIAPSKRVNIHTDKGVVKGVFGW
;
A
#
# COMPACT_ATOMS: atom_id res chain seq x y z
N MET A 1 -11.15 -19.50 -19.23
CA MET A 1 -11.38 -18.05 -19.05
C MET A 1 -10.62 -17.64 -17.81
N GLY A 2 -9.70 -16.68 -17.92
CA GLY A 2 -9.05 -16.11 -16.74
C GLY A 2 -10.12 -15.45 -15.87
N VAL A 3 -9.99 -15.59 -14.55
CA VAL A 3 -10.91 -15.01 -13.55
C VAL A 3 -10.84 -13.47 -13.58
N ILE A 4 -9.79 -12.90 -14.20
CA ILE A 4 -9.50 -11.47 -14.29
C ILE A 4 -9.52 -11.07 -15.76
N ASN A 5 -10.17 -9.95 -16.09
CA ASN A 5 -10.15 -9.33 -17.41
C ASN A 5 -8.99 -8.32 -17.55
N ASP A 6 -8.69 -7.88 -18.77
CA ASP A 6 -7.54 -7.00 -19.05
C ASP A 6 -7.56 -5.72 -18.22
N SER A 7 -8.73 -5.12 -17.98
CA SER A 7 -8.85 -3.90 -17.16
C SER A 7 -8.57 -4.17 -15.69
N GLY A 8 -9.04 -5.31 -15.17
CA GLY A 8 -8.75 -5.75 -13.81
C GLY A 8 -7.27 -6.07 -13.62
N GLU A 9 -6.63 -6.68 -14.61
CA GLU A 9 -5.19 -6.96 -14.59
C GLU A 9 -4.39 -5.64 -14.57
N GLN A 10 -4.71 -4.68 -15.43
CA GLN A 10 -4.06 -3.36 -15.44
C GLN A 10 -4.23 -2.62 -14.11
N PHE A 11 -5.42 -2.68 -13.51
CA PHE A 11 -5.67 -2.14 -12.18
C PHE A 11 -4.78 -2.79 -11.13
N LEU A 12 -4.74 -4.12 -11.07
CA LEU A 12 -3.92 -4.83 -10.09
C LEU A 12 -2.44 -4.53 -10.28
N HIS A 13 -1.95 -4.46 -11.52
CA HIS A 13 -0.58 -4.05 -11.79
C HIS A 13 -0.28 -2.64 -11.28
N LYS A 14 -1.17 -1.67 -11.52
CA LYS A 14 -1.00 -0.30 -11.02
C LYS A 14 -1.03 -0.25 -9.48
N TYR A 15 -2.00 -0.96 -8.87
CA TYR A 15 -2.22 -0.97 -7.43
C TYR A 15 -1.07 -1.66 -6.68
N LEU A 16 -0.64 -2.84 -7.13
CA LEU A 16 0.41 -3.63 -6.47
C LEU A 16 1.83 -3.08 -6.69
N ASN A 17 2.06 -2.25 -7.72
CA ASN A 17 3.34 -1.57 -7.92
C ASN A 17 3.38 -0.17 -7.26
N ASN A 18 2.32 0.25 -6.57
CA ASN A 18 2.31 1.45 -5.77
C ASN A 18 2.80 1.15 -4.34
N ALA A 19 3.72 1.96 -3.83
CA ALA A 19 4.15 1.84 -2.43
C ALA A 19 3.08 2.44 -1.50
N ALA A 20 2.59 1.63 -0.56
CA ALA A 20 1.57 2.01 0.43
C ALA A 20 1.85 1.38 1.81
N PRO A 21 3.03 1.63 2.41
CA PRO A 21 3.36 1.02 3.69
C PRO A 21 2.46 1.55 4.80
N THR A 22 2.36 0.81 5.91
CA THR A 22 1.60 1.25 7.09
C THR A 22 2.02 2.67 7.51
N GLY A 23 1.06 3.59 7.60
CA GLY A 23 1.24 5.03 7.84
C GLY A 23 1.38 5.92 6.59
N PHE A 24 1.42 5.34 5.40
CA PHE A 24 1.55 6.04 4.11
C PHE A 24 0.64 5.44 3.01
N GLU A 25 -0.56 4.99 3.39
CA GLU A 25 -1.49 4.20 2.56
C GLU A 25 -2.24 5.03 1.50
N SER A 26 -2.27 6.36 1.67
CA SER A 26 -3.11 7.29 0.91
C SER A 26 -3.02 7.13 -0.62
N SER A 27 -1.83 6.84 -1.16
CA SER A 27 -1.63 6.63 -2.59
C SER A 27 -2.38 5.40 -3.09
N GLY A 28 -2.32 4.29 -2.35
CA GLY A 28 -3.02 3.05 -2.66
C GLY A 28 -4.53 3.26 -2.57
N GLN A 29 -4.99 3.89 -1.48
CA GLN A 29 -6.40 4.22 -1.28
C GLN A 29 -6.98 5.06 -2.42
N HIS A 30 -6.21 6.01 -2.97
CA HIS A 30 -6.63 6.80 -4.12
C HIS A 30 -6.78 5.96 -5.40
N ILE A 31 -5.81 5.08 -5.68
CA ILE A 31 -5.88 4.17 -6.85
C ILE A 31 -7.10 3.26 -6.75
N TRP A 32 -7.38 2.73 -5.56
CA TRP A 32 -8.56 1.91 -5.32
C TRP A 32 -9.86 2.70 -5.51
N LEU A 33 -9.98 3.88 -4.87
CA LEU A 33 -11.16 4.73 -5.02
C LEU A 33 -11.43 5.06 -6.49
N ASP A 34 -10.40 5.48 -7.24
CA ASP A 34 -10.53 5.81 -8.66
C ASP A 34 -11.01 4.62 -9.50
N TYR A 35 -10.54 3.41 -9.20
CA TYR A 35 -10.98 2.20 -9.89
C TYR A 35 -12.44 1.86 -9.58
N ILE A 36 -12.87 2.02 -8.33
CA ILE A 36 -14.22 1.59 -7.92
C ILE A 36 -15.31 2.64 -8.13
N ARG A 37 -14.95 3.92 -8.35
CA ARG A 37 -15.88 5.04 -8.55
C ARG A 37 -17.08 4.73 -9.46
N PRO A 38 -16.93 4.04 -10.61
CA PRO A 38 -18.05 3.76 -11.50
C PRO A 38 -19.11 2.79 -10.92
N PHE A 39 -18.79 2.11 -9.82
CA PHE A 39 -19.61 1.05 -9.22
C PHE A 39 -20.27 1.46 -7.90
N ILE A 40 -20.12 2.71 -7.47
CA ILE A 40 -20.52 3.19 -6.14
C ILE A 40 -21.42 4.42 -6.26
N ASP A 41 -22.26 4.66 -5.25
CA ASP A 41 -23.13 5.84 -5.21
C ASP A 41 -22.45 7.02 -4.53
N THR A 42 -21.67 6.75 -3.48
CA THR A 42 -20.93 7.77 -2.73
C THR A 42 -19.72 7.17 -2.04
N TYR A 43 -18.81 8.02 -1.59
CA TYR A 43 -17.63 7.64 -0.82
C TYR A 43 -17.28 8.71 0.20
N TYR A 44 -16.50 8.34 1.20
CA TYR A 44 -15.86 9.28 2.10
C TYR A 44 -14.50 8.74 2.55
N THR A 45 -13.67 9.63 3.09
CA THR A 45 -12.45 9.28 3.81
C THR A 45 -12.58 9.73 5.25
N ASP A 46 -12.20 8.90 6.21
CA ASP A 46 -12.17 9.30 7.62
C ASP A 46 -10.89 10.09 7.96
N THR A 47 -10.77 10.53 9.20
CA THR A 47 -9.59 11.28 9.69
C THR A 47 -8.32 10.44 9.79
N TYR A 48 -8.43 9.12 9.79
CA TYR A 48 -7.32 8.18 9.73
C TYR A 48 -6.87 7.88 8.30
N GLY A 49 -7.62 8.35 7.30
CA GLY A 49 -7.35 8.13 5.88
C GLY A 49 -8.09 6.93 5.30
N THR A 50 -8.85 6.16 6.08
CA THR A 50 -9.60 5.00 5.56
C THR A 50 -10.54 5.43 4.45
N ALA A 51 -10.40 4.82 3.28
CA ALA A 51 -11.29 5.03 2.15
C ALA A 51 -12.51 4.11 2.25
N VAL A 52 -13.71 4.69 2.20
CA VAL A 52 -14.97 3.96 2.30
C VAL A 52 -15.82 4.26 1.08
N ALA A 53 -16.25 3.20 0.39
CA ALA A 53 -17.21 3.29 -0.71
C ALA A 53 -18.55 2.68 -0.31
N ILE A 54 -19.63 3.32 -0.78
CA ILE A 54 -20.99 3.01 -0.37
C ILE A 54 -21.85 2.82 -1.62
N ILE A 55 -22.61 1.72 -1.60
CA ILE A 55 -23.72 1.45 -2.51
C ILE A 55 -25.00 1.42 -1.67
N ASN A 56 -26.07 2.05 -2.15
CA ASN A 56 -27.36 2.22 -1.47
C ASN A 56 -27.22 2.88 -0.07
N PRO A 57 -26.81 4.16 0.01
CA PRO A 57 -26.51 4.83 1.28
C PRO A 57 -27.69 4.88 2.26
N ASP A 58 -28.92 4.92 1.75
CA ASP A 58 -30.16 5.04 2.52
C ASP A 58 -30.76 3.69 2.96
N ALA A 59 -30.10 2.57 2.65
CA ALA A 59 -30.59 1.25 3.02
C ALA A 59 -30.62 1.07 4.55
N PRO A 60 -31.71 0.52 5.12
CA PRO A 60 -31.87 0.35 6.57
C PRO A 60 -30.93 -0.73 7.15
N TYR A 61 -30.52 -1.70 6.34
CA TYR A 61 -29.57 -2.75 6.73
C TYR A 61 -28.25 -2.55 5.98
N LYS A 62 -27.13 -2.67 6.69
CA LYS A 62 -25.78 -2.41 6.14
C LYS A 62 -24.91 -3.65 6.28
N VAL A 63 -24.19 -3.97 5.21
CA VAL A 63 -23.13 -4.99 5.18
C VAL A 63 -21.82 -4.27 4.91
N VAL A 64 -20.77 -4.61 5.65
CA VAL A 64 -19.43 -4.06 5.47
C VAL A 64 -18.52 -5.19 4.99
N ILE A 65 -17.78 -4.92 3.92
CA ILE A 65 -16.67 -5.76 3.45
C ILE A 65 -15.41 -4.95 3.67
N GLU A 66 -14.52 -5.45 4.51
CA GLU A 66 -13.28 -4.79 4.89
C GLU A 66 -12.08 -5.52 4.29
N ALA A 67 -11.09 -4.75 3.84
CA ALA A 67 -9.76 -5.22 3.51
C ALA A 67 -8.75 -4.17 3.97
N HIS A 68 -7.53 -4.61 4.30
CA HIS A 68 -6.45 -3.71 4.66
C HIS A 68 -5.66 -3.30 3.41
N ALA A 69 -5.32 -2.02 3.30
CA ALA A 69 -4.62 -1.45 2.13
C ALA A 69 -3.10 -1.36 2.33
N ASP A 70 -2.65 -1.46 3.58
CA ASP A 70 -1.25 -1.30 3.95
C ASP A 70 -0.40 -2.51 3.58
N GLU A 71 0.87 -2.26 3.30
CA GLU A 71 1.88 -3.29 3.05
C GLU A 71 3.00 -3.28 4.09
N ILE A 72 3.61 -4.46 4.28
CA ILE A 72 4.78 -4.64 5.15
C ILE A 72 5.97 -3.86 4.58
N SER A 73 6.69 -3.16 5.44
CA SER A 73 7.85 -2.36 5.06
C SER A 73 8.87 -2.23 6.19
N TRP A 74 9.80 -1.30 6.02
CA TRP A 74 10.79 -0.95 7.04
C TRP A 74 11.00 0.57 7.08
N PHE A 75 11.33 1.07 8.26
CA PHE A 75 11.77 2.45 8.44
C PHE A 75 13.26 2.54 8.71
N VAL A 76 13.91 3.56 8.17
CA VAL A 76 15.29 3.90 8.52
C VAL A 76 15.34 4.21 10.02
N ASN A 77 16.25 3.53 10.73
CA ASN A 77 16.46 3.71 12.16
C ASN A 77 17.72 4.53 12.42
N TYR A 78 18.85 4.16 11.81
CA TYR A 78 20.09 4.94 11.85
C TYR A 78 20.98 4.63 10.65
N ILE A 79 21.95 5.52 10.41
CA ILE A 79 22.95 5.40 9.35
C ILE A 79 24.33 5.38 10.01
N THR A 80 25.17 4.40 9.65
CA THR A 80 26.53 4.31 10.19
C THR A 80 27.46 5.32 9.54
N LYS A 81 28.67 5.51 10.10
CA LYS A 81 29.68 6.42 9.54
C LYS A 81 30.18 5.96 8.17
N GLU A 82 30.11 4.67 7.91
CA GLU A 82 30.49 4.02 6.65
C GLU A 82 29.36 4.09 5.60
N GLY A 83 28.18 4.60 5.97
CA GLY A 83 27.04 4.79 5.07
C GLY A 83 26.05 3.63 5.03
N TYR A 84 26.15 2.64 5.92
CA TYR A 84 25.17 1.56 6.01
C TYR A 84 23.87 2.05 6.65
N ILE A 85 22.74 1.60 6.11
CA ILE A 85 21.40 1.95 6.59
C ILE A 85 20.87 0.79 7.42
N TYR A 86 20.62 1.04 8.69
CA TYR A 86 19.94 0.10 9.58
C TYR A 86 18.48 0.47 9.68
N VAL A 87 17.62 -0.55 9.59
CA VAL A 87 16.18 -0.37 9.54
C VAL A 87 15.48 -1.06 10.71
N ARG A 88 14.27 -0.60 11.02
CA ARG A 88 13.33 -1.25 11.92
C ARG A 88 12.11 -1.71 11.12
N ARG A 89 11.51 -2.84 11.50
CA ARG A 89 10.33 -3.39 10.83
C ARG A 89 9.13 -2.47 11.00
N ASN A 90 8.33 -2.35 9.94
CA ASN A 90 7.01 -1.74 9.94
C ASN A 90 6.03 -2.81 9.47
N GLY A 91 5.41 -3.50 10.42
CA GLY A 91 4.66 -4.74 10.19
C GLY A 91 5.46 -6.02 10.44
N GLY A 92 4.80 -7.16 10.22
CA GLY A 92 5.30 -8.50 10.57
C GLY A 92 6.21 -9.15 9.53
N SER A 93 7.35 -8.53 9.20
CA SER A 93 8.32 -9.15 8.27
C SER A 93 9.21 -10.20 8.97
N ASP A 94 9.39 -11.34 8.30
CA ASP A 94 10.48 -12.28 8.57
C ASP A 94 11.81 -11.69 8.09
N THR A 95 12.84 -11.70 8.94
CA THR A 95 14.17 -11.18 8.60
C THR A 95 14.95 -12.15 7.73
N MET A 96 14.62 -13.44 7.73
CA MET A 96 15.33 -14.47 6.97
C MET A 96 15.16 -14.32 5.45
N ILE A 97 14.09 -13.65 5.00
CA ILE A 97 13.82 -13.42 3.58
C ILE A 97 14.36 -12.09 3.06
N ALA A 98 14.89 -11.24 3.94
CA ALA A 98 15.38 -9.91 3.60
C ALA A 98 16.73 -9.90 2.83
N PRO A 99 17.71 -10.77 3.14
CA PRO A 99 19.01 -10.73 2.47
C PRO A 99 18.90 -10.75 0.94
N SER A 100 19.70 -9.93 0.28
CA SER A 100 19.73 -9.78 -1.18
C SER A 100 18.43 -9.24 -1.83
N LYS A 101 17.42 -8.81 -1.06
CA LYS A 101 16.25 -8.14 -1.62
C LYS A 101 16.62 -6.73 -2.09
N ARG A 102 16.20 -6.40 -3.31
CA ARG A 102 16.24 -5.03 -3.83
C ARG A 102 15.12 -4.22 -3.19
N VAL A 103 15.43 -3.00 -2.78
CA VAL A 103 14.49 -2.13 -2.09
C VAL A 103 14.49 -0.73 -2.69
N ASN A 104 13.36 -0.05 -2.52
CA ASN A 104 13.23 1.38 -2.74
C ASN A 104 13.25 2.07 -1.38
N ILE A 105 14.18 3.01 -1.19
CA ILE A 105 14.24 3.86 -0.01
C ILE A 105 13.57 5.18 -0.39
N HIS A 106 12.43 5.46 0.22
CA HIS A 106 11.66 6.67 -0.05
C HIS A 106 12.22 7.83 0.79
N THR A 107 12.59 8.91 0.12
CA THR A 107 13.10 10.14 0.75
C THR A 107 12.32 11.35 0.25
N ASP A 108 12.50 12.49 0.91
CA ASP A 108 11.98 13.79 0.47
C ASP A 108 12.45 14.18 -0.94
N LYS A 109 13.65 13.74 -1.33
CA LYS A 109 14.26 13.98 -2.66
C LYS A 109 13.94 12.90 -3.68
N GLY A 110 13.07 11.95 -3.34
CA GLY A 110 12.66 10.84 -4.20
C GLY A 110 13.27 9.50 -3.79
N VAL A 111 13.20 8.53 -4.71
CA VAL A 111 13.56 7.13 -4.43
C VAL A 111 15.05 6.90 -4.61
N VAL A 112 15.68 6.33 -3.59
CA VAL A 112 17.05 5.79 -3.65
C VAL A 112 16.97 4.27 -3.71
N LYS A 113 17.70 3.65 -4.65
CA LYS A 113 17.74 2.17 -4.77
C LYS A 113 18.72 1.60 -3.73
N GLY A 114 18.32 0.51 -3.08
CA GLY A 114 19.14 -0.20 -2.12
C GLY A 114 19.07 -1.71 -2.30
N VAL A 115 19.92 -2.42 -1.56
CA VAL A 115 19.90 -3.87 -1.42
C VAL A 115 20.21 -4.23 0.02
N PHE A 116 19.47 -5.17 0.58
CA PHE A 116 19.82 -5.72 1.88
C PHE A 116 21.14 -6.51 1.79
N GLY A 117 22.05 -6.22 2.72
CA GLY A 117 23.24 -7.02 2.95
C GLY A 117 22.91 -8.42 3.46
N TRP A 118 23.94 -9.27 3.51
CA TRP A 118 23.88 -10.58 4.15
C TRP A 118 24.25 -10.49 5.62
#